data_AF-A0A0A9CQA0-F1
#
_entry.id   AF-A0A0A9CQA0-F1
#
_cell.length_a   1.000
_cell.length_b   1.000
_cell.length_c   1.000
_cell.angle_alpha   90.00
_cell.angle_beta   90.00
_cell.angle_gamma   90.00
#
_symmetry.space_group_name_H-M   'P 1'
#
loop_
_entity.id
_entity.type
_entity.pdbx_description
1 polymer ?
#
loop_
_entity_poly.entity_id
_entity_poly.type
_entity_poly.pdbx_seq_one_letter_code
_entity_poly.pdbx_strand_id
1 'polypeptide(L)'
;MKKCAVGRTRFTITCLKTFASRIAVGDCRDGLLFYSYNESLRKLELVYSDPAQRLVGDVALLNCEAAVVSDRRGSISVLSCSRLEVSESPQKNLAVNCSFYMGETAMSIQKATFRYRLPVDDETDPVLESSYNCIVASTLLGSVFVMIPLTSDEHQLLQDVQERLSGHPLTAPVLGNDHAEFRRRGIPSGVPPILDGDRLVQFLELTGEQQQAVLTHALPGKGPHRPVSVFEVLRTLERVHYALN
;
A
#
# COMPACT_ATOMS: atom_id res chain seq x y z
N MET A 1 27.68 9.48 26.57
CA MET A 1 26.93 8.46 25.79
C MET A 1 27.91 7.40 25.31
N LYS A 2 27.69 6.10 25.56
CA LYS A 2 28.61 5.03 25.15
C LYS A 2 28.15 4.43 23.81
N LYS A 3 29.07 4.30 22.86
CA LYS A 3 28.79 3.77 21.51
C LYS A 3 28.57 2.25 21.57
N CYS A 4 27.41 1.76 21.12
CA CYS A 4 27.08 0.32 21.13
C CYS A 4 27.55 -0.39 19.86
N ALA A 5 27.16 0.10 18.67
CA ALA A 5 27.54 -0.47 17.37
C ALA A 5 27.62 0.62 16.30
N VAL A 6 28.29 0.33 15.19
CA VAL A 6 28.27 1.18 13.97
C VAL A 6 28.15 0.31 12.73
N GLY A 7 27.25 0.72 11.84
CA GLY A 7 27.16 0.27 10.45
C GLY A 7 27.55 1.41 9.51
N ARG A 8 28.04 1.06 8.32
CA ARG A 8 28.29 2.02 7.24
C ARG A 8 27.36 1.69 6.09
N THR A 9 26.67 2.70 5.56
CA THR A 9 25.93 2.63 4.30
C THR A 9 26.78 3.21 3.17
N ARG A 10 26.47 2.83 1.94
CA ARG A 10 27.15 3.38 0.74
C ARG A 10 26.65 4.78 0.40
N PHE A 11 25.36 5.01 0.62
CA PHE A 11 24.67 6.24 0.27
C PHE A 11 24.13 6.94 1.52
N THR A 12 23.81 8.23 1.32
CA THR A 12 23.29 9.10 2.38
C THR A 12 21.96 8.56 2.88
N ILE A 13 21.89 8.35 4.19
CA ILE A 13 20.67 7.92 4.88
C ILE A 13 19.67 9.08 4.85
N THR A 14 18.48 8.84 4.33
CA THR A 14 17.39 9.83 4.26
C THR A 14 16.39 9.65 5.39
N CYS A 15 16.17 8.41 5.87
CA CYS A 15 15.28 8.13 6.99
C CYS A 15 15.73 6.90 7.79
N LEU A 16 15.37 6.86 9.07
CA LEU A 16 15.60 5.73 9.98
C LEU A 16 14.31 5.42 10.74
N LYS A 17 13.92 4.15 10.77
CA LYS A 17 12.80 3.66 11.59
C LYS A 17 13.20 2.37 12.28
N THR A 18 12.62 2.11 13.44
CA THR A 18 12.94 0.93 14.25
C THR A 18 11.69 0.19 14.66
N PHE A 19 11.76 -1.13 14.67
CA PHE A 19 10.72 -2.00 15.22
C PHE A 19 11.40 -3.19 15.88
N ALA A 20 11.25 -3.33 17.21
CA ALA A 20 12.02 -4.27 18.01
C ALA A 20 13.55 -4.14 17.75
N SER A 21 14.24 -5.22 17.42
CA SER A 21 15.67 -5.22 17.07
C SER A 21 15.96 -4.88 15.60
N ARG A 22 14.92 -4.60 14.79
CA ARG A 22 15.05 -4.26 13.38
C ARG A 22 15.20 -2.75 13.20
N ILE A 23 16.12 -2.36 12.33
CA ILE A 23 16.36 -0.98 11.92
C ILE A 23 16.17 -0.91 10.41
N ALA A 24 15.15 -0.18 9.98
CA ALA A 24 14.94 0.16 8.58
C ALA A 24 15.67 1.46 8.25
N VAL A 25 16.52 1.41 7.24
CA VAL A 25 17.37 2.50 6.79
C VAL A 25 17.01 2.79 5.34
N GLY A 26 16.36 3.93 5.10
CA GLY A 26 16.14 4.43 3.76
C GLY A 26 17.33 5.29 3.34
N ASP A 27 17.77 5.13 2.10
CA ASP A 27 18.82 5.96 1.53
C ASP A 27 18.39 6.65 0.22
N CYS A 28 19.28 7.48 -0.31
CA CYS A 28 19.00 8.26 -1.50
C CYS A 28 19.16 7.52 -2.85
N ARG A 29 19.50 6.21 -2.86
CA ARG A 29 19.77 5.49 -4.11
C ARG A 29 19.47 3.98 -4.09
N ASP A 30 20.03 3.23 -3.15
CA ASP A 30 19.85 1.78 -3.06
C ASP A 30 18.47 1.40 -2.50
N GLY A 31 17.72 2.35 -1.94
CA GLY A 31 16.36 2.13 -1.46
C GLY A 31 16.32 1.83 0.04
N LEU A 32 15.58 0.77 0.42
CA LEU A 32 15.39 0.36 1.80
C LEU A 32 16.34 -0.77 2.22
N LEU A 33 17.04 -0.59 3.34
CA LEU A 33 17.93 -1.59 3.95
C LEU A 33 17.42 -1.95 5.34
N PHE A 34 17.33 -3.24 5.66
CA PHE A 34 16.98 -3.74 6.98
C PHE A 34 18.20 -4.28 7.69
N TYR A 35 18.55 -3.62 8.80
CA TYR A 35 19.55 -4.10 9.73
C TYR A 35 18.91 -4.78 10.94
N SER A 36 19.60 -5.76 11.51
CA SER A 36 19.28 -6.34 12.81
C SER A 36 20.39 -5.99 13.79
N TYR A 37 20.03 -5.58 15.00
CA TYR A 37 20.98 -5.37 16.09
C TYR A 37 21.12 -6.63 16.93
N ASN A 38 22.33 -7.20 16.97
CA ASN A 38 22.69 -8.29 17.88
C ASN A 38 23.28 -7.71 19.16
N GLU A 39 22.56 -7.85 20.27
CA GLU A 39 22.96 -7.29 21.57
C GLU A 39 24.21 -7.96 22.14
N SER A 40 24.30 -9.29 22.05
CA SER A 40 25.44 -10.08 22.56
C SER A 40 26.74 -9.74 21.84
N LEU A 41 26.67 -9.56 20.52
CA LEU A 41 27.83 -9.21 19.68
C LEU A 41 28.05 -7.70 19.56
N ARG A 42 27.10 -6.88 20.04
CA ARG A 42 27.06 -5.42 19.85
C ARG A 42 27.33 -5.02 18.39
N LYS A 43 26.63 -5.70 17.47
CA LYS A 43 26.87 -5.56 16.02
C LYS A 43 25.56 -5.33 15.27
N LEU A 44 25.66 -4.56 14.19
CA LEU A 44 24.59 -4.39 13.21
C LEU A 44 24.86 -5.29 12.00
N GLU A 45 23.86 -6.05 11.60
CA GLU A 45 23.94 -6.98 10.48
C GLU A 45 22.89 -6.61 9.44
N LEU A 46 23.29 -6.43 8.19
CA LEU A 46 22.37 -6.21 7.08
C LEU A 46 21.69 -7.55 6.77
N VAL A 47 20.36 -7.58 6.95
CA VAL A 47 19.56 -8.80 6.76
C VAL A 47 18.80 -8.74 5.44
N TYR A 48 18.20 -7.59 5.12
CA TYR A 48 17.45 -7.43 3.88
C TYR A 48 17.78 -6.15 3.13
N SER A 49 17.64 -6.19 1.81
CA SER A 49 17.80 -5.01 0.95
C SER A 49 16.75 -4.98 -0.17
N ASP A 50 16.36 -3.75 -0.52
CA ASP A 50 15.41 -3.45 -1.59
C ASP A 50 15.90 -3.99 -2.94
N PRO A 51 15.04 -4.66 -3.73
CA PRO A 51 15.40 -5.10 -5.06
C PRO A 51 15.50 -3.95 -6.07
N ALA A 52 14.91 -2.79 -5.77
CA ALA A 52 14.81 -1.64 -6.66
C ALA A 52 15.59 -0.43 -6.13
N GLN A 53 16.12 0.38 -7.06
CA GLN A 53 16.72 1.67 -6.71
C GLN A 53 15.62 2.70 -6.49
N ARG A 54 15.62 3.34 -5.31
CA ARG A 54 14.61 4.31 -4.90
C ARG A 54 15.27 5.49 -4.22
N LEU A 55 14.71 6.68 -4.44
CA LEU A 55 15.06 7.85 -3.66
C LEU A 55 14.11 7.88 -2.44
N VAL A 56 14.49 7.22 -1.34
CA VAL A 56 13.56 7.02 -0.23
C VAL A 56 13.15 8.35 0.40
N GLY A 57 11.83 8.57 0.46
CA GLY A 57 11.20 9.71 1.13
C GLY A 57 11.08 9.46 2.63
N ASP A 58 10.24 8.52 3.01
CA ASP A 58 10.04 8.02 4.38
C ASP A 58 9.64 6.54 4.36
N VAL A 59 9.62 5.92 5.53
CA VAL A 59 9.32 4.50 5.73
C VAL A 59 8.38 4.31 6.91
N ALA A 60 7.49 3.32 6.83
CA ALA A 60 6.75 2.78 7.97
C ALA A 60 6.95 1.27 8.08
N LEU A 61 7.50 0.81 9.22
CA LEU A 61 7.63 -0.61 9.51
C LEU A 61 6.26 -1.18 9.91
N LEU A 62 5.81 -2.22 9.19
CA LEU A 62 4.57 -2.93 9.52
C LEU A 62 4.83 -3.97 10.62
N ASN A 63 5.94 -4.70 10.47
CA ASN A 63 6.47 -5.71 11.38
C ASN A 63 7.98 -5.88 11.14
N CYS A 64 8.58 -6.97 11.64
CA CYS A 64 10.02 -7.24 11.51
C CYS A 64 10.48 -7.59 10.07
N GLU A 65 9.56 -7.88 9.15
CA GLU A 65 9.86 -8.42 7.82
C GLU A 65 9.18 -7.63 6.69
N ALA A 66 8.28 -6.71 7.01
CA ALA A 66 7.53 -5.91 6.05
C ALA A 66 7.54 -4.42 6.40
N ALA A 67 7.62 -3.59 5.38
CA ALA A 67 7.53 -2.14 5.49
C ALA A 67 6.87 -1.51 4.27
N VAL A 68 6.34 -0.31 4.48
CA VAL A 68 5.90 0.58 3.42
C VAL A 68 6.97 1.65 3.21
N VAL A 69 7.34 1.88 1.97
CA VAL A 69 8.37 2.85 1.57
C VAL A 69 7.79 3.85 0.59
N SER A 70 8.02 5.15 0.81
CA SER A 70 7.79 6.16 -0.22
C SER A 70 9.06 6.42 -1.02
N ASP A 71 8.89 6.62 -2.32
CA ASP A 71 9.90 7.18 -3.21
C ASP A 71 9.55 8.65 -3.46
N ARG A 72 10.56 9.53 -3.42
CA ARG A 72 10.37 10.95 -3.74
C ARG A 72 9.92 11.19 -5.17
N ARG A 73 10.06 10.20 -6.07
CA ARG A 73 9.44 10.20 -7.40
C ARG A 73 7.92 10.10 -7.38
N GLY A 74 7.30 9.90 -6.22
CA GLY A 74 5.85 9.92 -6.03
C GLY A 74 5.19 8.54 -6.00
N SER A 75 5.97 7.47 -5.84
CA SER A 75 5.44 6.12 -5.65
C SER A 75 5.50 5.70 -4.19
N ILE A 76 4.57 4.84 -3.78
CA ILE A 76 4.59 4.12 -2.52
C ILE A 76 4.58 2.62 -2.81
N SER A 77 5.37 1.85 -2.07
CA SER A 77 5.49 0.41 -2.27
C SER A 77 5.48 -0.32 -0.94
N VAL A 78 4.88 -1.52 -0.92
CA VAL A 78 4.95 -2.44 0.21
C VAL A 78 6.02 -3.47 -0.09
N LEU A 79 7.03 -3.52 0.77
CA LEU A 79 8.13 -4.48 0.68
C LEU A 79 7.98 -5.52 1.79
N SER A 80 8.20 -6.79 1.46
CA SER A 80 8.26 -7.85 2.47
C SER A 80 9.24 -8.95 2.08
N CYS A 81 9.69 -9.74 3.04
CA CYS A 81 10.42 -10.98 2.78
C CYS A 81 9.56 -12.17 3.19
N SER A 82 9.35 -13.14 2.29
CA SER A 82 8.86 -14.46 2.69
C SER A 82 10.05 -15.25 3.23
N ARG A 83 9.96 -15.77 4.46
CA ARG A 83 11.07 -16.50 5.12
C ARG A 83 11.49 -17.79 4.39
N LEU A 84 10.76 -18.19 3.35
CA LEU A 84 10.96 -19.44 2.61
C LEU A 84 12.15 -19.40 1.66
N GLU A 85 12.62 -18.21 1.28
CA GLU A 85 13.81 -18.04 0.45
C GLU A 85 14.89 -17.29 1.24
N VAL A 86 15.58 -18.01 2.12
CA VAL A 86 16.82 -17.53 2.73
C VAL A 86 17.87 -17.47 1.62
N SER A 87 17.87 -16.38 0.85
CA SER A 87 18.97 -16.09 -0.06
C SER A 87 20.26 -16.05 0.76
N GLU A 88 21.26 -16.83 0.36
CA GLU A 88 22.60 -16.85 0.97
C GLU A 88 23.29 -15.47 0.91
N SER A 89 22.77 -14.55 0.10
CA SER A 89 23.24 -13.17 0.01
C SER A 89 22.17 -12.17 0.49
N PRO A 90 22.53 -11.19 1.34
CA PRO A 90 21.62 -10.14 1.81
C PRO A 90 21.27 -9.11 0.71
N GLN A 91 21.64 -9.39 -0.54
CA GLN A 91 21.48 -8.51 -1.70
C GLN A 91 20.16 -8.84 -2.40
N LYS A 92 19.20 -7.91 -2.38
CA LYS A 92 17.91 -7.95 -3.10
C LYS A 92 16.97 -9.09 -2.71
N ASN A 93 16.82 -9.34 -1.42
CA ASN A 93 15.94 -10.38 -0.89
C ASN A 93 14.57 -9.86 -0.41
N LEU A 94 14.31 -8.54 -0.49
CA LEU A 94 12.94 -8.05 -0.34
C LEU A 94 12.16 -8.27 -1.64
N ALA A 95 10.91 -8.68 -1.52
CA ALA A 95 9.94 -8.68 -2.61
C ALA A 95 9.12 -7.39 -2.56
N VAL A 96 8.80 -6.84 -3.74
CA VAL A 96 7.83 -5.75 -3.87
C VAL A 96 6.45 -6.38 -4.02
N ASN A 97 5.66 -6.38 -2.95
CA ASN A 97 4.36 -7.05 -2.92
C ASN A 97 3.31 -6.27 -3.70
N CYS A 98 3.31 -4.96 -3.55
CA CYS A 98 2.44 -4.06 -4.31
C CYS A 98 3.02 -2.65 -4.34
N SER A 99 2.58 -1.87 -5.32
CA SER A 99 3.04 -0.49 -5.48
C SER A 99 1.96 0.39 -6.10
N PHE A 100 2.07 1.69 -5.87
CA PHE A 100 1.12 2.69 -6.35
C PHE A 100 1.81 4.01 -6.64
N TYR A 101 1.54 4.60 -7.80
CA TYR A 101 1.99 5.95 -8.12
C TYR A 101 0.94 6.97 -7.64
N MET A 102 1.29 7.72 -6.58
CA MET A 102 0.42 8.74 -5.98
C MET A 102 0.31 9.98 -6.87
N GLY A 103 1.35 10.28 -7.66
CA GLY A 103 1.45 11.55 -8.40
C GLY A 103 2.06 12.69 -7.59
N GLU A 104 2.31 12.48 -6.30
CA GLU A 104 2.87 13.45 -5.37
C GLU A 104 3.91 12.78 -4.47
N THR A 105 4.88 13.57 -3.97
CA THR A 105 5.89 13.08 -3.05
C THR A 105 5.33 12.93 -1.63
N ALA A 106 5.28 11.71 -1.11
CA ALA A 106 4.97 11.46 0.30
C ALA A 106 6.18 11.83 1.19
N MET A 107 5.97 12.79 2.07
CA MET A 107 6.99 13.39 2.95
C MET A 107 7.08 12.69 4.32
N SER A 108 5.98 12.14 4.81
CA SER A 108 5.95 11.38 6.06
C SER A 108 4.94 10.25 5.94
N ILE A 109 5.34 9.05 6.37
CA ILE A 109 4.51 7.85 6.43
C ILE A 109 4.45 7.35 7.87
N GLN A 110 3.24 7.10 8.35
CA GLN A 110 3.01 6.60 9.70
C GLN A 110 2.01 5.44 9.68
N LYS A 111 2.25 4.48 10.57
CA LYS A 111 1.30 3.43 10.89
C LYS A 111 0.22 4.04 11.79
N ALA A 112 -1.03 3.89 11.41
CA ALA A 112 -2.17 4.40 12.14
C ALA A 112 -3.18 3.27 12.42
N THR A 113 -3.96 3.49 13.47
CA THR A 113 -5.12 2.69 13.81
C THR A 113 -6.29 3.64 13.92
N PHE A 114 -7.32 3.43 13.11
CA PHE A 114 -8.55 4.17 13.21
C PHE A 114 -9.50 3.40 14.13
N ARG A 115 -10.08 4.10 15.10
CA ARG A 115 -11.13 3.55 15.97
C ARG A 115 -12.39 4.36 15.72
N TYR A 116 -13.32 3.76 15.02
CA TYR A 116 -14.67 4.28 14.93
C TYR A 116 -15.53 3.68 16.05
N ARG A 117 -16.32 4.53 16.71
CA ARG A 117 -17.40 4.10 17.62
C ARG A 117 -18.71 4.52 16.98
N LEU A 118 -19.54 3.55 16.60
CA LEU A 118 -20.90 3.82 16.14
C LEU A 118 -21.67 4.52 17.29
N PRO A 119 -22.43 5.61 17.01
CA PRO A 119 -23.20 6.31 18.03
C PRO A 119 -24.46 5.55 18.49
N VAL A 120 -24.76 4.37 17.93
CA VAL A 120 -25.95 3.58 18.28
C VAL A 120 -25.59 2.09 18.31
N ASP A 121 -25.44 1.61 19.55
CA ASP A 121 -25.71 0.25 20.04
C ASP A 121 -24.64 -0.86 20.05
N ASP A 122 -24.78 -1.62 21.15
CA ASP A 122 -24.22 -2.89 21.61
C ASP A 122 -22.74 -3.04 21.98
N GLU A 123 -22.51 -3.34 23.27
CA GLU A 123 -21.23 -3.62 23.95
C GLU A 123 -20.55 -4.94 23.50
N THR A 124 -20.92 -5.45 22.32
CA THR A 124 -20.61 -6.83 21.91
C THR A 124 -20.14 -7.01 20.47
N ASP A 125 -19.67 -5.97 19.77
CA ASP A 125 -19.02 -6.17 18.48
C ASP A 125 -17.49 -6.30 18.62
N PRO A 126 -16.89 -7.41 18.13
CA PRO A 126 -15.44 -7.56 18.13
C PRO A 126 -14.85 -6.47 17.24
N VAL A 127 -14.08 -5.56 17.86
CA VAL A 127 -13.28 -4.54 17.20
C VAL A 127 -12.69 -5.12 15.92
N LEU A 128 -13.18 -4.64 14.77
CA LEU A 128 -12.83 -5.16 13.45
C LEU A 128 -11.30 -5.15 13.31
N GLU A 129 -10.65 -6.31 13.43
CA GLU A 129 -9.19 -6.39 13.50
C GLU A 129 -8.50 -5.85 12.21
N SER A 130 -9.24 -5.70 11.12
CA SER A 130 -8.75 -5.06 9.89
C SER A 130 -8.40 -3.57 10.06
N SER A 131 -8.89 -2.90 11.10
CA SER A 131 -8.54 -1.50 11.40
C SER A 131 -7.12 -1.36 12.00
N TYR A 132 -6.47 -2.48 12.33
CA TYR A 132 -5.08 -2.49 12.75
C TYR A 132 -4.18 -2.47 11.50
N ASN A 133 -3.20 -1.56 11.49
CA ASN A 133 -2.16 -1.44 10.46
C ASN A 133 -2.52 -0.64 9.21
N CYS A 134 -3.40 0.34 9.32
CA CYS A 134 -3.53 1.35 8.26
C CYS A 134 -2.24 2.15 8.14
N ILE A 135 -1.99 2.69 6.94
CA ILE A 135 -0.84 3.53 6.68
C ILE A 135 -1.32 4.89 6.22
N VAL A 136 -0.89 5.93 6.92
CA VAL A 136 -1.20 7.31 6.58
C VAL A 136 0.05 7.95 6.02
N ALA A 137 -0.07 8.55 4.84
CA ALA A 137 0.98 9.31 4.21
C ALA A 137 0.53 10.76 4.03
N SER A 138 1.41 11.69 4.39
CA SER A 138 1.23 13.12 4.10
C SER A 138 2.16 13.52 2.96
N THR A 139 1.64 14.29 2.01
CA THR A 139 2.39 14.67 0.81
C THR A 139 2.92 16.10 0.86
N LEU A 140 3.85 16.39 -0.04
CA LEU A 140 4.42 17.73 -0.21
C LEU A 140 3.37 18.78 -0.61
N LEU A 141 2.29 18.38 -1.29
CA LEU A 141 1.22 19.28 -1.73
C LEU A 141 0.11 19.46 -0.68
N GLY A 142 0.25 18.87 0.50
CA GLY A 142 -0.70 18.99 1.60
C GLY A 142 -1.82 17.93 1.60
N SER A 143 -1.76 16.95 0.69
CA SER A 143 -2.70 15.84 0.63
C SER A 143 -2.40 14.80 1.72
N VAL A 144 -3.44 14.08 2.15
CA VAL A 144 -3.32 12.93 3.07
C VAL A 144 -3.86 11.69 2.38
N PHE A 145 -3.03 10.66 2.26
CA PHE A 145 -3.39 9.36 1.73
C PHE A 145 -3.55 8.38 2.88
N VAL A 146 -4.62 7.58 2.85
CA VAL A 146 -4.82 6.48 3.77
C VAL A 146 -4.86 5.16 3.00
N MET A 147 -3.94 4.28 3.34
CA MET A 147 -3.86 2.94 2.76
C MET A 147 -4.44 1.95 3.78
N ILE A 148 -5.47 1.24 3.35
CA ILE A 148 -6.21 0.29 4.19
C ILE A 148 -5.87 -1.12 3.71
N PRO A 149 -5.49 -2.03 4.62
CA PRO A 149 -5.30 -3.43 4.25
C PRO A 149 -6.65 -4.08 3.90
N LEU A 150 -6.67 -4.84 2.80
CA LEU A 150 -7.82 -5.61 2.35
C LEU A 150 -7.53 -7.11 2.46
N THR A 151 -8.56 -7.91 2.68
CA THR A 151 -8.47 -9.35 2.46
C THR A 151 -8.32 -9.67 0.97
N SER A 152 -7.80 -10.84 0.63
CA SER A 152 -7.63 -11.25 -0.77
C SER A 152 -8.96 -11.26 -1.55
N ASP A 153 -10.05 -11.68 -0.90
CA ASP A 153 -11.38 -11.75 -1.52
C ASP A 153 -11.94 -10.35 -1.81
N GLU A 154 -11.80 -9.43 -0.85
CA GLU A 154 -12.21 -8.02 -1.04
C GLU A 154 -11.37 -7.32 -2.10
N HIS A 155 -10.06 -7.58 -2.11
CA HIS A 155 -9.18 -7.04 -3.13
C HIS A 155 -9.60 -7.52 -4.52
N GLN A 156 -9.89 -8.82 -4.68
CA GLN A 156 -10.32 -9.36 -5.98
C GLN A 156 -11.67 -8.78 -6.42
N LEU A 157 -12.64 -8.70 -5.51
CA LEU A 157 -13.94 -8.09 -5.75
C LEU A 157 -13.80 -6.64 -6.23
N LEU A 158 -13.06 -5.82 -5.47
CA LEU A 158 -12.89 -4.40 -5.78
C LEU A 158 -11.99 -4.18 -7.00
N GLN A 159 -11.04 -5.07 -7.28
CA GLN A 159 -10.28 -5.05 -8.52
C GLN A 159 -11.19 -5.22 -9.73
N ASP A 160 -12.10 -6.19 -9.70
CA ASP A 160 -13.07 -6.42 -10.79
C ASP A 160 -13.98 -5.19 -10.98
N VAL A 161 -14.39 -4.54 -9.90
CA VAL A 161 -15.20 -3.30 -9.95
C VAL A 161 -14.38 -2.16 -10.57
N GLN A 162 -13.14 -1.95 -10.12
CA GLN A 162 -12.28 -0.89 -10.64
C GLN A 162 -12.03 -1.06 -12.14
N GLU A 163 -11.77 -2.28 -12.62
CA GLU A 163 -11.58 -2.54 -14.04
C GLU A 163 -12.82 -2.17 -14.87
N ARG A 164 -14.03 -2.49 -14.37
CA ARG A 164 -15.29 -2.12 -15.02
C ARG A 164 -15.51 -0.62 -15.02
N LEU A 165 -15.25 0.05 -13.90
CA LEU A 165 -15.30 1.51 -13.82
C LEU A 165 -14.31 2.16 -14.80
N SER A 166 -13.11 1.61 -14.94
CA SER A 166 -12.10 2.11 -15.90
C SER A 166 -12.56 2.01 -17.36
N GLY A 167 -13.32 0.97 -17.71
CA GLY A 167 -13.85 0.78 -19.06
C GLY A 167 -15.21 1.45 -19.34
N HIS A 168 -15.92 1.92 -18.31
CA HIS A 168 -17.29 2.41 -18.49
C HIS A 168 -17.35 3.90 -18.86
N PRO A 169 -18.16 4.32 -19.87
CA PRO A 169 -18.23 5.71 -20.31
C PRO A 169 -18.66 6.70 -19.22
N LEU A 170 -19.56 6.31 -18.32
CA LEU A 170 -20.03 7.18 -17.22
C LEU A 170 -18.92 7.61 -16.27
N THR A 171 -17.87 6.81 -16.17
CA THR A 171 -16.73 7.07 -15.29
C THR A 171 -15.48 7.38 -16.10
N ALA A 172 -15.59 7.69 -17.39
CA ALA A 172 -14.43 8.03 -18.21
C ALA A 172 -13.67 9.24 -17.62
N PRO A 173 -12.33 9.21 -17.57
CA PRO A 173 -11.54 10.35 -17.12
C PRO A 173 -11.85 11.61 -17.94
N VAL A 174 -12.03 12.76 -17.28
CA VAL A 174 -12.46 14.03 -17.91
C VAL A 174 -11.55 14.44 -19.08
N LEU A 175 -10.24 14.22 -18.94
CA LEU A 175 -9.24 14.56 -19.95
C LEU A 175 -8.84 13.38 -20.86
N GLY A 176 -9.52 12.23 -20.74
CA GLY A 176 -9.21 11.03 -21.53
C GLY A 176 -7.90 10.33 -21.16
N ASN A 177 -7.30 10.64 -20.00
CA ASN A 177 -6.07 10.02 -19.53
C ASN A 177 -6.27 8.51 -19.26
N ASP A 178 -5.24 7.71 -19.51
CA ASP A 178 -5.22 6.31 -19.06
C ASP A 178 -4.90 6.25 -17.56
N HIS A 179 -5.90 5.85 -16.77
CA HIS A 179 -5.79 5.70 -15.31
C HIS A 179 -4.77 4.63 -14.91
N ALA A 180 -4.78 3.48 -15.60
CA ALA A 180 -3.89 2.37 -15.28
C ALA A 180 -2.45 2.72 -15.60
N GLU A 181 -2.21 3.41 -16.72
CA GLU A 181 -0.88 3.94 -17.07
C GLU A 181 -0.38 4.92 -15.99
N PHE A 182 -1.23 5.87 -15.58
CA PHE A 182 -0.87 6.87 -14.58
C PHE A 182 -0.50 6.21 -13.24
N ARG A 183 -1.35 5.33 -12.70
CA ARG A 183 -1.13 4.67 -11.40
C ARG A 183 0.02 3.66 -11.41
N ARG A 184 0.44 3.18 -12.60
CA ARG A 184 1.57 2.25 -12.77
C ARG A 184 2.89 2.91 -13.15
N ARG A 185 2.94 4.24 -13.23
CA ARG A 185 4.16 4.95 -13.63
C ARG A 185 5.34 4.61 -12.70
N GLY A 186 6.42 4.10 -13.29
CA GLY A 186 7.64 3.73 -12.57
C GLY A 186 7.57 2.42 -11.78
N ILE A 187 6.46 1.68 -11.87
CA ILE A 187 6.29 0.38 -11.21
C ILE A 187 6.81 -0.74 -12.13
N PRO A 188 7.69 -1.64 -11.65
CA PRO A 188 8.17 -2.78 -12.45
C PRO A 188 7.03 -3.69 -12.92
N SER A 189 7.19 -4.28 -14.11
CA SER A 189 6.26 -5.29 -14.63
C SER A 189 6.16 -6.48 -13.69
N GLY A 190 4.95 -6.92 -13.38
CA GLY A 190 4.69 -8.07 -12.50
C GLY A 190 4.42 -7.70 -11.04
N VAL A 191 4.65 -6.44 -10.63
CA VAL A 191 4.24 -5.97 -9.30
C VAL A 191 2.73 -5.66 -9.32
N PRO A 192 1.93 -6.27 -8.43
CA PRO A 192 0.52 -5.93 -8.28
C PRO A 192 0.28 -4.45 -7.95
N PRO A 193 -0.68 -3.77 -8.60
CA PRO A 193 -1.03 -2.41 -8.25
C PRO A 193 -1.86 -2.40 -6.97
N ILE A 194 -1.77 -1.31 -6.20
CA ILE A 194 -2.74 -1.02 -5.14
C ILE A 194 -4.02 -0.46 -5.79
N LEU A 195 -5.19 -0.81 -5.26
CA LEU A 195 -6.46 -0.27 -5.72
C LEU A 195 -6.55 1.23 -5.43
N ASP A 196 -7.19 1.97 -6.35
CA ASP A 196 -7.39 3.40 -6.24
C ASP A 196 -8.74 3.67 -5.57
N GLY A 197 -8.70 4.09 -4.31
CA GLY A 197 -9.90 4.42 -3.53
C GLY A 197 -10.74 5.53 -4.18
N ASP A 198 -10.11 6.56 -4.76
CA ASP A 198 -10.83 7.66 -5.41
C ASP A 198 -11.58 7.16 -6.65
N ARG A 199 -11.02 6.15 -7.34
CA ARG A 199 -11.69 5.50 -8.46
C ARG A 199 -12.88 4.67 -8.00
N LEU A 200 -12.71 3.91 -6.92
CA LEU A 200 -13.74 3.03 -6.38
C LEU A 200 -14.91 3.81 -5.76
N VAL A 201 -14.65 4.96 -5.14
CA VAL A 201 -15.69 5.83 -4.55
C VAL A 201 -16.66 6.35 -5.61
N GLN A 202 -16.22 6.53 -6.86
CA GLN A 202 -17.13 6.92 -7.96
C GLN A 202 -18.29 5.94 -8.14
N PHE A 203 -18.14 4.67 -7.76
CA PHE A 203 -19.25 3.71 -7.77
C PHE A 203 -20.39 4.12 -6.83
N LEU A 204 -20.06 4.73 -5.69
CA LEU A 204 -21.02 5.22 -4.70
C LEU A 204 -21.78 6.46 -5.18
N GLU A 205 -21.22 7.20 -6.15
CA GLU A 205 -21.83 8.39 -6.73
C GLU A 205 -22.85 8.06 -7.84
N LEU A 206 -22.85 6.81 -8.33
CA LEU A 206 -23.76 6.33 -9.38
C LEU A 206 -25.14 5.98 -8.81
N THR A 207 -26.19 6.12 -9.64
CA THR A 207 -27.53 5.60 -9.31
C THR A 207 -27.53 4.07 -9.30
N GLY A 208 -28.51 3.44 -8.64
CA GLY A 208 -28.62 1.97 -8.60
C GLY A 208 -28.68 1.31 -9.99
N GLU A 209 -29.36 1.96 -10.95
CA GLU A 209 -29.40 1.50 -12.35
C GLU A 209 -28.02 1.59 -13.02
N GLN A 210 -27.30 2.69 -12.79
CA GLN A 210 -25.95 2.88 -13.33
C GLN A 210 -24.94 1.93 -12.70
N GLN A 211 -25.03 1.67 -11.40
CA GLN A 211 -24.21 0.68 -10.70
C GLN A 211 -24.40 -0.71 -11.33
N GLN A 212 -25.65 -1.13 -11.53
CA GLN A 212 -25.95 -2.40 -12.20
C GLN A 212 -25.42 -2.42 -13.65
N ALA A 213 -25.53 -1.31 -14.38
CA ALA A 213 -24.99 -1.20 -15.73
C ALA A 213 -23.46 -1.36 -15.75
N VAL A 214 -22.73 -0.72 -14.83
CA VAL A 214 -21.27 -0.89 -14.69
C VAL A 214 -20.90 -2.33 -14.35
N LEU A 215 -21.63 -2.97 -13.42
CA LEU A 215 -21.35 -4.36 -13.02
C LEU A 215 -21.74 -5.40 -14.07
N THR A 216 -22.54 -5.04 -15.07
CA THR A 216 -22.89 -5.93 -16.20
C THR A 216 -22.10 -5.60 -17.46
N HIS A 217 -21.40 -4.46 -17.49
CA HIS A 217 -20.58 -4.04 -18.62
C HIS A 217 -19.47 -5.06 -18.93
N ALA A 218 -19.47 -5.54 -20.17
CA ALA A 218 -18.46 -6.46 -20.68
C ALA A 218 -17.18 -5.68 -21.02
N LEU A 219 -16.05 -6.12 -20.48
CA LEU A 219 -14.76 -5.56 -20.83
C LEU A 219 -14.25 -6.20 -22.14
N PRO A 220 -13.78 -5.40 -23.12
CA PRO A 220 -13.27 -5.94 -24.37
C PRO A 220 -12.07 -6.85 -24.12
N GLY A 221 -12.11 -8.07 -24.67
CA GLY A 221 -11.00 -9.03 -24.62
C GLY A 221 -10.88 -9.87 -23.34
N LYS A 222 -11.79 -9.70 -22.35
CA LYS A 222 -11.88 -10.60 -21.19
C LYS A 222 -13.12 -11.50 -21.30
N GLY A 223 -12.97 -12.76 -20.88
CA GLY A 223 -14.05 -13.74 -20.83
C GLY A 223 -15.16 -13.34 -19.84
N PRO A 224 -16.21 -14.17 -19.68
CA PRO A 224 -17.29 -13.87 -18.75
C PRO A 224 -16.72 -13.70 -17.33
N HIS A 225 -16.80 -12.48 -16.81
CA HIS A 225 -16.39 -12.18 -15.45
C HIS A 225 -17.34 -12.82 -14.45
N ARG A 226 -16.85 -13.11 -13.25
CA ARG A 226 -17.68 -13.57 -12.13
C ARG A 226 -18.84 -12.58 -11.94
N PRO A 227 -20.08 -13.04 -11.73
CA PRO A 227 -21.19 -12.16 -11.40
C PRO A 227 -20.88 -11.47 -10.06
N VAL A 228 -20.91 -10.15 -10.08
CA VAL A 228 -20.65 -9.29 -8.93
C VAL A 228 -21.98 -8.67 -8.48
N SER A 229 -22.31 -8.78 -7.20
CA SER A 229 -23.52 -8.20 -6.63
C SER A 229 -23.29 -6.75 -6.22
N VAL A 230 -24.20 -5.83 -6.58
CA VAL A 230 -24.16 -4.43 -6.14
C VAL A 230 -24.10 -4.34 -4.61
N PHE A 231 -24.92 -5.15 -3.92
CA PHE A 231 -24.98 -5.14 -2.46
C PHE A 231 -23.64 -5.55 -1.81
N GLU A 232 -22.95 -6.52 -2.39
CA GLU A 232 -21.64 -6.98 -1.90
C GLU A 232 -20.57 -5.90 -2.06
N VAL A 233 -20.59 -5.21 -3.21
CA VAL A 233 -19.67 -4.08 -3.49
C VAL A 233 -19.94 -2.92 -2.53
N LEU A 234 -21.19 -2.50 -2.37
CA LEU A 234 -21.57 -1.40 -1.48
C LEU A 234 -21.17 -1.71 -0.04
N ARG A 235 -21.51 -2.90 0.47
CA ARG A 235 -21.14 -3.33 1.83
C ARG A 235 -19.63 -3.31 2.04
N THR A 236 -18.84 -3.74 1.05
CA THR A 236 -17.38 -3.75 1.13
C THR A 236 -16.82 -2.32 1.12
N LEU A 237 -17.31 -1.46 0.22
CA LEU A 237 -16.88 -0.06 0.14
C LEU A 237 -17.27 0.73 1.39
N GLU A 238 -18.48 0.53 1.91
CA GLU A 238 -18.93 1.11 3.17
C GLU A 238 -18.02 0.67 4.32
N ARG A 239 -17.72 -0.63 4.44
CA ARG A 239 -16.78 -1.13 5.47
C ARG A 239 -15.42 -0.44 5.40
N VAL A 240 -14.88 -0.27 4.19
CA VAL A 240 -13.60 0.41 3.95
C VAL A 240 -13.70 1.91 4.27
N HIS A 241 -14.80 2.57 3.90
CA HIS A 241 -15.04 3.99 4.17
C HIS A 241 -15.25 4.26 5.67
N TYR A 242 -16.00 3.42 6.37
CA TYR A 242 -16.17 3.48 7.82
C TYR A 242 -14.89 3.19 8.59
N ALA A 243 -13.87 2.58 7.97
CA ALA A 243 -12.56 2.48 8.58
C ALA A 243 -11.80 3.83 8.61
N LEU A 244 -12.28 4.86 7.91
CA LEU A 244 -11.61 6.16 7.74
C LEU A 244 -12.26 7.33 8.50
N ASN A 245 -13.56 7.26 8.77
CA ASN A 245 -14.33 8.29 9.49
C ASN A 245 -14.55 7.88 10.95
#